data_AF-A0A6I3SC09-F1
#
_entry.id   AF-A0A6I3SC09-F1
#
_cell.length_a   1.000
_cell.length_b   1.000
_cell.length_c   1.000
_cell.angle_alpha   90.00
_cell.angle_beta   90.00
_cell.angle_gamma   90.00
#
_symmetry.space_group_name_H-M   'P 1'
#
loop_
_entity.id
_entity.type
_entity.pdbx_description
1 polymer ?
#
loop_
_entity_poly.entity_id
_entity_poly.type
_entity_poly.pdbx_seq_one_letter_code
_entity_poly.pdbx_strand_id
1 'polypeptide(L)' 'MKHLTRCPDCGSTDIGQGIFKGYASLMPVENFFSFGSPVVADVCSNCGLILRLRVVKPHKFKSNCSDFEQLEPAD' A
#
# COMPACT_ATOMS: atom_id res chain seq x y z
N MET A 1 13.36 2.92 9.86
CA MET A 1 12.76 2.11 8.77
C MET A 1 13.58 0.84 8.62
N LYS A 2 12.98 -0.36 8.73
CA LYS A 2 13.71 -1.61 8.48
C LYS A 2 13.86 -1.78 6.97
N HIS A 3 15.08 -1.74 6.45
CA HIS A 3 15.36 -2.14 5.08
C HIS A 3 15.22 -3.65 5.01
N LEU A 4 14.18 -4.15 4.35
CA LEU A 4 14.07 -5.57 4.03
C LEU A 4 15.09 -5.84 2.91
N THR A 5 16.30 -6.24 3.31
CA THR A 5 17.40 -6.54 2.37
C THR A 5 17.29 -7.96 1.80
N ARG A 6 16.48 -8.83 2.41
CA ARG A 6 16.26 -10.21 1.99
C ARG A 6 14.79 -10.59 2.15
N CYS A 7 14.32 -11.49 1.29
CA CYS A 7 13.03 -12.13 1.42
C CYS A 7 13.01 -13.00 2.70
N PRO A 8 12.04 -12.81 3.60
CA PRO A 8 11.98 -13.57 4.85
C PRO A 8 11.58 -15.04 4.64
N ASP A 9 11.01 -15.35 3.47
CA ASP A 9 10.47 -16.67 3.17
C ASP A 9 11.50 -17.59 2.47
N CYS A 10 12.21 -17.07 1.46
CA CYS A 10 13.22 -17.85 0.73
C CYS A 10 14.67 -17.36 0.90
N GLY A 11 14.91 -16.26 1.62
CA GLY A 11 16.24 -15.69 1.83
C GLY A 11 16.86 -14.95 0.64
N SER A 12 16.24 -14.97 -0.55
CA SER A 12 16.73 -14.28 -1.74
C SER A 12 16.82 -12.75 -1.55
N THR A 13 17.79 -12.13 -2.21
CA THR A 13 17.97 -10.67 -2.33
C THR A 13 17.32 -10.09 -3.59
N ASP A 14 16.75 -10.93 -4.46
CA ASP A 14 16.20 -10.52 -5.75
C ASP A 14 14.80 -9.93 -5.57
N ILE A 15 14.76 -8.62 -5.35
CA ILE A 15 13.53 -7.87 -5.10
C ILE A 15 13.22 -6.98 -6.30
N GLY A 16 12.12 -7.30 -6.98
CA GLY A 16 11.54 -6.49 -8.04
C GLY A 16 10.47 -5.53 -7.52
N GLN A 17 10.00 -4.64 -8.39
CA GLN A 17 8.88 -3.76 -8.11
C GLN A 17 7.77 -3.94 -9.14
N GLY A 18 6.52 -3.87 -8.67
CA GLY A 18 5.33 -3.95 -9.50
C GLY A 18 4.31 -2.86 -9.15
N ILE A 19 3.42 -2.59 -10.10
CA ILE A 19 2.24 -1.73 -9.88
C ILE A 19 0.98 -2.54 -10.15
N PHE A 20 -0.08 -2.24 -9.41
CA PHE A 20 -1.41 -2.70 -9.77
C PHE A 20 -1.97 -1.80 -10.88
N LYS A 21 -2.49 -2.39 -11.96
CA LYS A 21 -3.13 -1.67 -13.08
C LYS A 21 -4.66 -1.72 -12.92
N GLY A 22 -5.37 -0.81 -13.59
CA GLY A 22 -6.84 -0.68 -13.50
C GLY A 22 -7.27 0.22 -12.34
N TYR A 23 -8.33 -0.14 -11.62
CA TYR A 23 -8.89 0.62 -10.49
C TYR A 23 -8.12 0.48 -9.16
N ALA A 24 -6.83 0.15 -9.21
CA ALA A 24 -6.05 -0.21 -8.03
C ALA A 24 -5.39 0.97 -7.30
N SER A 25 -5.92 2.17 -7.48
CA SER A 25 -5.55 3.32 -6.65
C SER A 25 -6.13 3.13 -5.25
N LEU A 26 -5.29 3.24 -4.23
CA LEU A 26 -5.78 3.27 -2.86
C LEU A 26 -6.46 4.62 -2.63
N MET A 27 -7.69 4.59 -2.11
CA MET A 27 -8.53 5.76 -1.89
C MET A 27 -8.45 6.20 -0.42
N PRO A 28 -8.32 7.51 -0.13
CA PRO A 28 -8.46 8.00 1.24
C PRO A 28 -9.93 7.88 1.68
N VAL A 29 -10.15 7.43 2.91
CA VAL A 29 -11.50 7.17 3.46
C VAL A 29 -12.34 8.44 3.52
N GLU A 30 -11.75 9.56 3.95
CA GLU A 30 -12.46 10.83 4.18
C GLU A 30 -12.59 11.72 2.93
N ASN A 31 -12.04 11.31 1.77
CA ASN A 31 -12.05 12.14 0.57
C ASN A 31 -12.42 11.33 -0.68
N PHE A 32 -13.73 11.06 -0.80
CA PHE A 32 -14.33 10.34 -1.92
C PHE A 32 -14.11 10.99 -3.30
N PHE A 33 -13.87 12.31 -3.35
CA PHE A 33 -13.55 13.02 -4.60
C PHE A 33 -12.06 12.95 -4.98
N SER A 34 -11.21 12.35 -4.15
CA SER A 34 -9.79 12.16 -4.45
C SER A 34 -9.60 11.11 -5.54
N PHE A 35 -8.66 11.32 -6.46
CA PHE A 35 -8.22 10.28 -7.41
C PHE A 35 -7.35 9.16 -6.77
N GLY A 36 -7.30 9.09 -5.43
CA GLY A 36 -6.48 8.14 -4.69
C GLY A 36 -4.98 8.28 -4.96
N SER A 37 -4.24 7.20 -4.67
CA SER A 37 -2.82 7.05 -5.00
C SER A 37 -2.54 5.65 -5.54
N PRO A 38 -1.72 5.50 -6.60
CA PRO A 38 -1.18 4.20 -6.97
C PRO A 38 -0.44 3.55 -5.80
N VAL A 39 -0.44 2.22 -5.81
CA VAL A 39 0.29 1.37 -4.86
C VAL A 39 1.41 0.65 -5.61
N VAL A 40 2.63 0.75 -5.07
CA VAL A 40 3.80 0.00 -5.53
C VAL A 40 4.02 -1.18 -4.59
N ALA A 41 4.19 -2.36 -5.19
CA ALA A 41 4.55 -3.58 -4.49
C ALA A 41 6.05 -3.85 -4.66
N ASP A 42 6.75 -4.11 -3.57
CA ASP A 42 8.07 -4.75 -3.64
C ASP A 42 7.85 -6.26 -3.53
N VAL A 43 8.34 -7.02 -4.50
CA VAL A 43 8.05 -8.43 -4.67
C VAL A 43 9.35 -9.21 -4.77
N CYS A 44 9.47 -10.30 -4.02
CA CYS A 44 10.55 -11.26 -4.24
C CYS A 44 10.37 -11.90 -5.62
N SER A 45 11.24 -11.59 -6.57
CA SER A 45 11.14 -12.15 -7.92
C SER A 45 11.55 -13.62 -7.98
N ASN A 46 12.11 -14.17 -6.90
CA ASN A 46 12.45 -15.58 -6.79
C ASN A 46 11.25 -16.45 -6.37
N CYS A 47 10.54 -16.10 -5.29
CA CYS A 47 9.44 -16.91 -4.74
C CYS A 47 8.04 -16.29 -4.88
N GLY A 48 7.93 -15.04 -5.36
CA GLY A 48 6.65 -14.35 -5.56
C GLY A 48 6.07 -13.67 -4.33
N LEU A 49 6.71 -13.75 -3.15
CA LEU A 49 6.23 -13.07 -1.95
C LEU A 49 6.20 -11.55 -2.14
N ILE A 50 5.04 -10.93 -1.90
CA ILE A 50 4.91 -9.48 -1.77
C ILE A 50 5.43 -9.07 -0.39
N LEU A 51 6.54 -8.34 -0.36
CA LEU A 51 7.22 -7.93 0.88
C LEU A 51 6.55 -6.74 1.54
N ARG A 52 6.11 -5.77 0.74
CA ARG A 52 5.42 -4.57 1.21
C ARG A 52 4.69 -3.88 0.07
N LEU A 53 3.63 -3.18 0.44
CA LEU A 53 2.89 -2.26 -0.41
C LEU A 53 3.12 -0.84 0.09
N ARG A 54 3.35 0.10 -0.84
CA ARG A 54 3.56 1.51 -0.53
C ARG A 54 2.73 2.38 -1.47
N VAL A 55 1.96 3.31 -0.91
CA VAL A 55 1.33 4.36 -1.70
C VAL A 55 2.38 5.33 -2.23
N VAL A 56 2.25 5.72 -3.50
CA VAL A 56 3.16 6.69 -4.14
C VAL A 56 2.99 8.09 -3.55
N LYS A 57 1.76 8.47 -3.17
CA LYS A 57 1.39 9.79 -2.65
C LYS A 57 0.82 9.68 -1.22
N PRO A 58 1.64 9.36 -0.20
CA PRO A 58 1.17 9.14 1.17
C PRO A 58 0.53 10.39 1.81
N HIS A 59 0.91 11.59 1.39
CA HIS A 59 0.34 12.83 1.90
C HIS A 59 -1.18 12.98 1.64
N LYS A 60 -1.74 12.24 0.66
CA LYS A 60 -3.18 12.21 0.38
C LYS A 60 -4.01 11.50 1.46
N PHE A 61 -3.37 10.76 2.36
CA PHE A 61 -4.00 9.98 3.42
C PHE A 61 -3.81 10.59 4.80
N LYS A 62 -3.31 11.83 4.88
CA LYS A 62 -3.28 12.55 6.15
C LYS A 62 -4.72 12.99 6.46
N SER A 63 -5.38 12.33 7.40
CA SER A 63 -6.57 12.88 8.05
C SER A 63 -6.15 13.83 9.16
N ASN A 64 -7.00 14.81 9.44
CA ASN A 64 -6.97 15.47 10.74
C ASN A 64 -7.66 14.51 11.71
N CYS A 65 -7.05 14.23 12.85
CA CYS A 65 -7.43 13.13 13.76
C CYS A 65 -8.83 13.25 14.42
N SER A 66 -9.68 14.19 13.99
CA SER A 66 -10.96 14.50 14.65
C SER A 66 -12.17 13.70 14.17
N ASP A 67 -12.07 12.91 13.09
CA ASP A 67 -13.28 12.47 12.35
C ASP A 67 -13.50 10.93 12.38
N PHE A 68 -12.78 10.18 13.21
CA PHE A 68 -12.79 8.69 13.19
C PHE A 68 -14.07 8.03 13.77
N GLU A 69 -15.08 8.78 14.22
CA GLU A 69 -16.22 8.21 14.96
C GLU A 69 -17.43 7.76 14.11
N GLN A 70 -17.32 7.68 12.77
CA GLN A 70 -18.53 7.53 11.92
C GLN A 70 -18.52 6.40 10.90
N LEU A 71 -17.63 5.41 11.01
CA LEU A 71 -17.66 4.22 10.15
C LEU A 71 -17.82 2.95 10.98
N GLU A 72 -18.97 2.82 11.64
CA GLU A 72 -19.49 1.49 11.99
C GLU A 72 -20.33 0.95 10.81
N PRO A 73 -20.22 -0.35 10.47
CA PRO A 73 -20.99 -0.97 9.41
C PRO A 73 -22.49 -1.08 9.77
N ALA A 74 -23.36 -0.84 8.79
CA ALA A 74 -24.79 -1.13 8.91
C ALA A 74 -25.02 -2.65 8.93
N ASP A 75 -25.82 -3.11 9.90
CA ASP A 75 -26.37 -4.48 10.00
C ASP A 75 -27.22 -4.88 8.77
#